data_AF-A0A7Z0SS42-F1
#
_entry.id   AF-A0A7Z0SS42-F1
#
_cell.length_a   1.000
_cell.length_b   1.000
_cell.length_c   1.000
_cell.angle_alpha   90.00
_cell.angle_beta   90.00
_cell.angle_gamma   90.00
#
_symmetry.space_group_name_H-M   'P 1'
#
loop_
_entity.id
_entity.type
_entity.pdbx_description
1 polymer ?
#
loop_
_entity_poly.entity_id
_entity_poly.type
_entity_poly.pdbx_seq_one_letter_code
_entity_poly.pdbx_strand_id
1 'polypeptide(L)'
;MDASDVPLHGNQELKQFHGYYDHHCYLPLYVFCGKSMLACLLRLVSEFTYAVDSWDTPRRVITRLGYGNQGNNPRFIVTNIAGSDAATLYERLYCAQAEPAPMLHASKTVNGMAVMVHADKIEVPAGGSCEFAPGGHHVMHEKPASTLQIGETLPITLWSEQGRAITTDCSIRSAAG
;
A
#
# COMPACT_ATOMS: atom_id res chain seq x y z
N MET A 1 -3.89 9.80 7.72
CA MET A 1 -3.32 9.93 6.36
C MET A 1 -3.23 11.43 6.17
N ASP A 2 -2.01 12.00 6.25
CA ASP A 2 -1.76 13.44 6.41
C ASP A 2 -1.17 14.05 5.14
N ALA A 3 -1.80 13.75 4.00
CA ALA A 3 -1.45 14.38 2.74
C ALA A 3 -2.57 15.36 2.41
N SER A 4 -2.23 16.61 2.08
CA SER A 4 -3.20 17.48 1.44
C SER A 4 -3.38 16.94 0.03
N ASP A 5 -4.54 16.36 -0.28
CA ASP A 5 -4.94 15.97 -1.65
C ASP A 5 -5.15 17.23 -2.51
N VAL A 6 -4.08 18.02 -2.62
CA VAL A 6 -4.03 19.34 -3.23
C VAL A 6 -2.85 19.30 -4.20
N PRO A 7 -3.12 19.29 -5.51
CA PRO A 7 -2.08 19.22 -6.51
C PRO A 7 -1.25 20.50 -6.56
N LEU A 8 0.06 20.33 -6.72
CA LEU A 8 1.02 21.41 -6.94
C LEU A 8 1.26 21.62 -8.43
N HIS A 9 1.58 22.86 -8.80
CA HIS A 9 1.80 23.29 -10.18
C HIS A 9 3.25 23.71 -10.39
N GLY A 10 3.82 23.38 -11.55
CA GLY A 10 5.18 23.79 -11.92
C GLY A 10 6.26 23.25 -10.97
N ASN A 11 7.20 24.11 -10.61
CA ASN A 11 8.40 23.76 -9.81
C ASN A 11 8.34 24.32 -8.38
N GLN A 12 7.17 24.28 -7.75
CA GLN A 12 7.04 24.62 -6.34
C GLN A 12 8.01 23.80 -5.49
N GLU A 13 8.76 24.50 -4.63
CA GLU A 13 9.84 23.93 -3.82
C GLU A 13 9.32 22.87 -2.85
N LEU A 14 10.13 21.85 -2.58
CA LEU A 14 9.81 20.80 -1.59
C LEU A 14 8.54 19.98 -1.91
N LYS A 15 8.04 20.02 -3.15
CA LYS A 15 7.00 19.11 -3.64
C LYS A 15 7.46 17.66 -3.53
N GLN A 16 6.56 16.76 -3.16
CA GLN A 16 6.79 15.32 -3.08
C GLN A 16 5.72 14.60 -3.91
N PHE A 17 6.05 13.47 -4.52
CA PHE A 17 5.10 12.73 -5.33
C PHE A 17 4.33 11.73 -4.45
N HIS A 18 3.00 11.74 -4.54
CA HIS A 18 2.18 10.86 -3.72
C HIS A 18 1.52 9.78 -4.57
N GLY A 19 2.04 8.55 -4.50
CA GLY A 19 1.58 7.43 -5.34
C GLY A 19 0.07 7.20 -5.34
N TYR A 20 -0.58 7.23 -4.17
CA TYR A 20 -2.03 7.03 -4.07
C TYR A 20 -2.87 8.10 -4.82
N TYR A 21 -2.36 9.32 -4.93
CA TYR A 21 -3.05 10.43 -5.61
C TYR A 21 -2.52 10.69 -7.03
N ASP A 22 -1.45 10.01 -7.42
CA ASP A 22 -0.79 10.13 -8.72
C ASP A 22 -0.43 11.59 -9.11
N HIS A 23 -0.09 12.43 -8.14
CA HIS A 23 0.36 13.80 -8.39
C HIS A 23 1.32 14.32 -7.31
N HIS A 24 1.94 15.46 -7.57
CA HIS A 24 2.81 16.13 -6.61
C HIS A 24 1.99 16.96 -5.62
N CYS A 25 2.17 16.71 -4.33
CA CYS A 25 1.53 17.47 -3.25
C CYS A 25 2.52 17.79 -2.13
N TYR A 26 2.13 18.66 -1.20
CA TYR A 26 2.84 18.79 0.06
C TYR A 26 2.40 17.70 1.02
N LEU A 27 3.33 17.21 1.84
CA LEU A 27 3.05 16.25 2.90
C LEU A 27 3.21 16.91 4.28
N PRO A 28 2.29 17.79 4.69
CA PRO A 28 2.34 18.46 5.98
C PRO A 28 2.07 17.50 7.15
N LEU A 29 2.85 17.67 8.21
CA LEU A 29 2.58 17.17 9.54
C LEU A 29 1.71 18.19 10.27
N TYR A 30 0.43 17.87 10.43
CA TYR A 30 -0.47 18.66 11.26
C TYR A 30 -0.40 18.19 12.72
N VAL A 31 -0.09 19.11 13.63
CA VAL A 31 -0.06 18.86 15.08
C VAL A 31 -1.29 19.51 15.69
N PHE A 32 -2.09 18.74 16.44
CA PHE A 32 -3.31 19.21 17.07
C PHE A 32 -3.25 19.07 18.60
N CYS A 33 -3.93 19.96 19.30
CA CYS A 33 -4.35 19.80 20.70
C CYS A 33 -5.88 19.84 20.73
N GLY A 34 -6.49 18.65 20.89
CA GLY A 34 -7.93 18.50 20.71
C GLY A 34 -8.36 18.86 19.28
N LYS A 35 -9.30 19.81 19.14
CA LYS A 35 -9.78 20.31 17.85
C LYS A 35 -8.94 21.47 17.28
N SER A 36 -7.96 21.96 18.03
CA SER A 36 -7.15 23.11 17.64
C SER A 36 -5.84 22.66 16.98
N MET A 37 -5.57 23.18 15.78
CA MET A 37 -4.28 22.96 15.09
C MET A 37 -3.21 23.85 15.74
N LEU A 38 -2.16 23.24 16.27
CA LEU A 38 -1.02 23.91 16.91
C LEU A 38 0.10 24.22 15.92
N ALA A 39 0.37 23.32 14.96
CA ALA A 39 1.42 23.51 13.97
C ALA A 39 1.09 22.76 12.67
N CYS A 40 1.63 23.27 11.56
CA CYS A 40 1.68 22.61 10.26
C CYS A 40 3.14 22.66 9.80
N LEU A 41 3.83 21.53 9.84
CA LEU A 41 5.25 21.43 9.51
C LEU A 41 5.41 20.58 8.25
N LEU A 42 6.24 20.99 7.30
CA LEU A 42 6.47 20.16 6.12
C LEU A 42 7.26 18.90 6.52
N ARG A 43 6.74 17.71 6.22
CA ARG A 43 7.37 16.43 6.59
C ARG A 43 8.53 16.14 5.63
N LEU A 44 9.75 16.35 6.11
CA LEU A 44 10.96 16.05 5.34
C LEU A 44 11.37 14.58 5.50
N VAL A 45 11.80 13.98 4.40
CA VAL A 45 12.53 12.71 4.39
C VAL A 45 13.98 13.01 4.77
N SER A 46 14.56 12.26 5.70
CA SER A 46 15.97 12.42 6.09
C SER A 46 16.77 11.18 5.71
N GLU A 47 18.04 11.37 5.36
CA GLU A 47 18.95 10.31 4.93
C GLU A 47 20.25 10.36 5.74
N PHE A 48 20.73 9.20 6.19
CA PHE A 48 22.04 9.04 6.84
C PHE A 48 22.59 7.63 6.63
N THR A 49 23.85 7.40 6.99
CA THR A 49 24.48 6.08 6.97
C THR A 49 24.59 5.54 8.39
N TYR A 50 24.27 4.27 8.60
CA TYR A 50 24.30 3.63 9.91
C TYR A 50 24.78 2.18 9.82
N ALA A 51 25.46 1.71 10.87
CA ALA A 51 25.85 0.31 11.05
C ALA A 51 25.47 -0.11 12.46
N VAL A 52 24.84 -1.27 12.59
CA VAL A 52 24.80 -2.01 13.87
C VAL A 52 26.02 -2.90 13.96
N ASP A 53 26.40 -3.28 15.18
CA ASP A 53 27.65 -4.03 15.45
C ASP A 53 27.75 -5.36 14.68
N SER A 54 26.61 -5.96 14.31
CA SER A 54 26.55 -7.21 13.56
C SER A 54 26.66 -7.05 12.04
N TRP A 55 26.89 -5.84 11.51
CA TRP A 55 27.00 -5.59 10.07
C TRP A 55 28.44 -5.36 9.65
N ASP A 56 28.87 -6.05 8.59
CA ASP A 56 30.20 -5.90 8.01
C ASP A 56 30.42 -4.56 7.29
N THR A 57 29.35 -3.80 7.01
CA THR A 57 29.43 -2.52 6.32
C THR A 57 28.25 -1.62 6.67
N PRO A 58 28.46 -0.31 6.86
CA PRO A 58 27.37 0.64 7.03
C PRO A 58 26.40 0.66 5.85
N ARG A 59 25.10 0.83 6.13
CA ARG A 59 24.04 0.88 5.12
C ARG A 59 23.40 2.26 5.11
N ARG A 60 22.81 2.61 3.97
CA ARG A 60 22.02 3.81 3.79
C ARG A 60 20.68 3.65 4.53
N VAL A 61 20.33 4.63 5.34
CA VAL A 61 19.09 4.67 6.12
C VAL A 61 18.31 5.92 5.73
N ILE A 62 17.07 5.71 5.31
CA ILE A 62 16.13 6.78 4.96
C ILE A 62 15.03 6.78 6.00
N THR A 63 14.73 7.92 6.61
CA THR A 63 13.74 8.04 7.68
C THR A 63 12.66 9.04 7.33
N ARG A 64 11.46 8.76 7.84
CA ARG A 64 10.34 9.69 7.84
C ARG A 64 9.66 9.66 9.19
N LEU A 65 9.57 10.81 9.83
CA LEU A 65 8.83 10.97 11.08
C LEU A 65 7.35 11.19 10.77
N GLY A 66 6.51 10.22 11.15
CA GLY A 66 5.06 10.36 11.16
C GLY A 66 4.55 10.63 12.57
N TYR A 67 3.49 11.43 12.68
CA TYR A 67 2.68 11.55 13.90
C TYR A 67 1.24 11.37 13.48
N GLY A 68 0.51 10.48 14.14
CA GLY A 68 -0.92 10.24 13.86
C GLY A 68 -1.71 10.03 15.14
N ASN A 69 -2.98 9.66 15.02
CA ASN A 69 -3.86 9.43 16.17
C ASN A 69 -3.41 8.31 17.11
N GLN A 70 -2.47 7.47 16.68
CA GLN A 70 -1.83 6.43 17.50
C GLN A 70 -0.46 6.87 18.09
N GLY A 71 -0.10 8.15 17.96
CA GLY A 71 1.16 8.71 18.44
C GLY A 71 2.28 8.71 17.40
N ASN A 72 3.52 8.71 17.89
CA ASN A 72 4.74 8.71 17.06
C ASN A 72 4.78 7.45 16.19
N ASN A 73 4.90 7.63 14.88
CA ASN A 73 5.08 6.55 13.89
C ASN A 73 6.36 6.81 13.08
N PRO A 74 7.55 6.65 13.70
CA PRO A 74 8.81 6.76 12.97
C PRO A 74 8.95 5.58 12.02
N ARG A 75 9.26 5.87 10.75
CA ARG A 75 9.48 4.86 9.70
C ARG A 75 10.89 4.98 9.16
N PHE A 76 11.52 3.85 8.89
CA PHE A 76 12.87 3.77 8.33
C PHE A 76 12.96 2.73 7.22
N ILE A 77 13.75 3.03 6.20
CA ILE A 77 14.15 2.11 5.13
C ILE A 77 15.66 1.97 5.23
N VAL A 78 16.14 0.73 5.37
CA VAL A 78 17.57 0.40 5.25
C VAL A 78 17.79 -0.18 3.86
N THR A 79 18.72 0.38 3.09
CA THR A 79 18.95 -0.05 1.70
C THR A 79 20.42 0.05 1.30
N ASN A 80 20.79 -0.71 0.28
CA ASN A 80 22.07 -0.61 -0.44
C ASN A 80 21.90 0.02 -1.83
N ILE A 81 20.70 0.50 -2.17
CA ILE A 81 20.40 1.12 -3.48
C ILE A 81 21.07 2.49 -3.56
N ALA A 82 21.96 2.62 -4.53
CA ALA A 82 22.66 3.85 -4.89
C ALA A 82 22.05 4.49 -6.16
N GLY A 83 22.29 5.78 -6.38
CA GLY A 83 21.89 6.48 -7.60
C GLY A 83 20.43 6.97 -7.67
N SER A 84 19.64 6.75 -6.62
CA SER A 84 18.29 7.33 -6.47
C SER A 84 18.22 8.19 -5.20
N ASP A 85 17.50 9.30 -5.23
CA ASP A 85 17.32 10.16 -4.05
C ASP A 85 16.41 9.50 -2.99
N ALA A 86 16.54 9.95 -1.74
CA ALA A 86 15.84 9.37 -0.60
C ALA A 86 14.30 9.46 -0.70
N ALA A 87 13.77 10.55 -1.26
CA ALA A 87 12.33 10.74 -1.40
C ALA A 87 11.78 9.74 -2.43
N THR A 88 12.42 9.63 -3.59
CA THR A 88 12.06 8.64 -4.62
C THR A 88 12.10 7.22 -4.09
N LEU A 89 13.13 6.84 -3.31
CA LEU A 89 13.21 5.50 -2.73
C LEU A 89 12.14 5.27 -1.66
N TYR A 90 11.87 6.26 -0.81
CA TYR A 90 10.81 6.17 0.19
C TYR A 90 9.43 6.02 -0.47
N GLU A 91 9.15 6.80 -1.52
CA GLU A 91 7.88 6.74 -2.24
C GLU A 91 7.73 5.42 -3.02
N ARG A 92 8.72 5.04 -3.82
CA ARG A 92 8.61 3.88 -4.72
C ARG A 92 8.76 2.53 -4.05
N LEU A 93 9.57 2.41 -3.01
CA LEU A 93 9.79 1.11 -2.36
C LEU A 93 8.83 0.90 -1.20
N TYR A 94 8.53 1.96 -0.45
CA TYR A 94 7.72 1.85 0.76
C TYR A 94 6.27 2.30 0.54
N CYS A 95 6.01 3.47 -0.03
CA CYS A 95 4.62 3.87 -0.30
C CYS A 95 3.95 3.01 -1.37
N ALA A 96 4.69 2.51 -2.38
CA ALA A 96 4.14 1.55 -3.34
C ALA A 96 3.85 0.16 -2.72
N GLN A 97 4.55 -0.22 -1.64
CA GLN A 97 4.15 -1.38 -0.83
C GLN A 97 2.94 -1.09 0.07
N ALA A 98 2.57 0.18 0.20
CA ALA A 98 1.34 0.61 0.87
C ALA A 98 0.17 0.83 -0.11
N GLU A 99 0.32 0.47 -1.40
CA GLU A 99 -0.82 0.28 -2.29
C GLU A 99 -1.82 -0.69 -1.62
N PRO A 100 -3.14 -0.45 -1.72
CA PRO A 100 -4.11 -1.32 -1.08
C PRO A 100 -3.91 -2.74 -1.61
N ALA A 101 -3.41 -3.62 -0.75
CA ALA A 101 -3.21 -5.01 -1.07
C ALA A 101 -4.54 -5.62 -1.55
N PRO A 102 -4.49 -6.61 -2.46
CA PRO A 102 -5.69 -7.34 -2.85
C PRO A 102 -6.44 -7.83 -1.61
N MET A 103 -7.72 -7.48 -1.50
CA MET A 103 -8.56 -7.83 -0.36
C MET A 103 -9.47 -8.99 -0.75
N LEU A 104 -9.48 -10.01 0.09
CA LEU A 104 -10.38 -11.14 -0.08
C LEU A 104 -11.76 -10.79 0.51
N HIS A 105 -12.81 -10.99 -0.27
CA HIS A 105 -14.19 -10.76 0.11
C HIS A 105 -15.06 -12.01 -0.11
N ALA A 106 -16.17 -12.08 0.62
CA ALA A 106 -17.23 -13.04 0.39
C ALA A 106 -18.58 -12.30 0.26
N SER A 107 -19.44 -12.77 -0.64
CA SER A 107 -20.83 -12.33 -0.67
C SER A 107 -21.64 -13.12 0.37
N LYS A 108 -22.40 -12.41 1.20
CA LYS A 108 -23.36 -13.00 2.16
C LYS A 108 -24.74 -12.40 1.93
N THR A 109 -25.78 -13.16 2.23
CA THR A 109 -27.16 -12.64 2.25
C THR A 109 -27.51 -12.20 3.66
N VAL A 110 -27.81 -10.91 3.83
CA VAL A 110 -28.31 -10.35 5.09
C VAL A 110 -29.65 -9.70 4.78
N ASN A 111 -30.73 -10.18 5.43
CA ASN A 111 -32.10 -9.71 5.22
C ASN A 111 -32.56 -9.71 3.75
N GLY A 112 -32.16 -10.74 2.98
CA GLY A 112 -32.50 -10.86 1.56
C GLY A 112 -31.67 -10.00 0.60
N MET A 113 -30.76 -9.16 1.11
CA MET A 113 -29.82 -8.40 0.29
C MET A 113 -28.44 -9.05 0.29
N ALA A 114 -27.81 -9.10 -0.87
CA ALA A 114 -26.40 -9.49 -0.99
C ALA A 114 -25.51 -8.35 -0.45
N VAL A 115 -24.62 -8.69 0.47
CA VAL A 115 -23.60 -7.79 1.02
C VAL A 115 -22.22 -8.40 0.82
N MET A 116 -21.24 -7.58 0.48
CA MET A 116 -19.84 -7.98 0.44
C MET A 116 -19.25 -7.83 1.84
N VAL A 117 -18.62 -8.89 2.35
CA VAL A 117 -17.92 -8.88 3.64
C VAL A 117 -16.45 -9.15 3.42
N HIS A 118 -15.60 -8.43 4.17
CA HIS A 118 -14.17 -8.72 4.22
C HIS A 118 -13.91 -10.11 4.82
N ALA A 119 -12.97 -10.84 4.23
CA ALA A 119 -12.52 -12.13 4.71
C ALA A 119 -10.99 -12.16 4.76
N ASP A 120 -10.43 -12.42 5.94
CA ASP A 120 -8.97 -12.47 6.12
C ASP A 120 -8.36 -13.74 5.50
N LYS A 121 -9.15 -14.82 5.40
CA LYS A 121 -8.76 -16.11 4.84
C LYS A 121 -9.95 -16.91 4.30
N ILE A 122 -9.65 -17.89 3.46
CA ILE A 122 -10.58 -18.94 3.04
C ILE A 122 -10.12 -20.27 3.64
N GLU A 123 -11.07 -21.01 4.22
CA GLU A 123 -10.85 -22.39 4.63
C GLU A 123 -11.27 -23.33 3.51
N VAL A 124 -10.35 -24.18 3.07
CA VAL A 124 -10.63 -25.29 2.14
C VAL A 124 -10.57 -26.58 2.95
N PRO A 125 -11.70 -27.25 3.22
CA PRO A 125 -11.70 -28.50 3.98
C PRO A 125 -10.96 -29.61 3.21
N ALA A 126 -10.43 -30.61 3.93
CA ALA A 126 -9.71 -31.73 3.31
C ALA A 126 -10.61 -32.47 2.30
N GLY A 127 -10.13 -32.63 1.08
CA GLY A 127 -10.90 -33.21 -0.04
C GLY A 127 -11.99 -32.30 -0.62
N GLY A 128 -12.12 -31.07 -0.10
CA GLY A 128 -13.02 -30.06 -0.61
C GLY A 128 -12.36 -29.13 -1.63
N SER A 129 -13.16 -28.22 -2.17
CA SER A 129 -12.74 -27.14 -3.05
C SER A 129 -13.34 -25.81 -2.57
N CYS A 130 -12.72 -24.71 -2.98
CA CYS A 130 -13.30 -23.38 -2.88
C CYS A 130 -13.28 -22.73 -4.26
N GLU A 131 -14.38 -22.08 -4.62
CA GLU A 131 -14.54 -21.39 -5.89
C GLU A 131 -14.60 -19.87 -5.67
N PHE A 132 -13.94 -19.13 -6.55
CA PHE A 132 -14.05 -17.68 -6.64
C PHE A 132 -14.98 -17.33 -7.80
N ALA A 133 -16.19 -16.86 -7.48
CA ALA A 133 -17.24 -16.59 -8.47
C ALA A 133 -18.13 -15.43 -8.01
N PRO A 134 -18.80 -14.71 -8.94
CA PRO A 134 -19.81 -13.73 -8.60
C PRO A 134 -20.87 -14.32 -7.65
N GLY A 135 -21.17 -13.61 -6.56
CA GLY A 135 -22.09 -14.11 -5.52
C GLY A 135 -21.46 -15.07 -4.49
N GLY A 136 -20.18 -15.42 -4.64
CA GLY A 136 -19.39 -16.20 -3.67
C GLY A 136 -18.15 -15.44 -3.19
N HIS A 137 -17.00 -16.12 -3.10
CA HIS A 137 -15.72 -15.50 -2.77
C HIS A 137 -15.16 -14.74 -3.99
N HIS A 138 -14.52 -13.61 -3.75
CA HIS A 138 -13.86 -12.81 -4.78
C HIS A 138 -12.70 -12.02 -4.17
N VAL A 139 -11.69 -11.70 -5.00
CA VAL A 139 -10.60 -10.80 -4.62
C VAL A 139 -10.88 -9.44 -5.23
N MET A 140 -10.90 -8.40 -4.42
CA MET A 140 -11.00 -7.02 -4.85
C MET A 140 -9.61 -6.39 -4.88
N HIS A 141 -9.27 -5.74 -5.99
CA HIS A 141 -8.12 -4.86 -6.07
C HIS A 141 -8.60 -3.46 -6.45
N GLU A 142 -8.68 -2.55 -5.47
CA GLU A 142 -9.32 -1.24 -5.67
C GLU A 142 -8.51 -0.31 -6.59
N LYS A 143 -7.18 -0.36 -6.47
CA LYS A 143 -6.25 0.45 -7.27
C LYS A 143 -5.08 -0.40 -7.75
N PRO A 144 -5.21 -1.13 -8.87
CA PRO A 144 -4.06 -1.82 -9.45
C PRO A 144 -2.99 -0.80 -9.86
N ALA A 145 -1.72 -1.13 -9.62
CA ALA A 145 -0.57 -0.26 -9.90
C ALA A 145 -0.41 0.11 -11.39
N SER A 146 -1.11 -0.60 -12.27
CA SER A 146 -1.20 -0.35 -13.71
C SER A 146 -2.62 -0.57 -14.20
N THR A 147 -3.03 0.18 -15.21
CA THR A 147 -4.33 -0.01 -15.88
C THR A 147 -4.42 -1.42 -16.46
N LEU A 148 -5.43 -2.19 -16.03
CA LEU A 148 -5.69 -3.53 -16.54
C LEU A 148 -6.39 -3.47 -17.89
N GLN A 149 -5.90 -4.20 -18.89
CA GLN A 149 -6.56 -4.32 -20.19
C GLN A 149 -7.30 -5.67 -20.32
N ILE A 150 -8.49 -5.65 -20.94
CA ILE A 150 -9.22 -6.88 -21.25
C ILE A 150 -8.36 -7.75 -22.19
N GLY A 151 -8.26 -9.05 -21.88
CA GLY A 151 -7.44 -10.01 -22.61
C GLY A 151 -6.01 -10.15 -22.10
N GLU A 152 -5.54 -9.23 -21.23
CA GLU A 152 -4.29 -9.44 -20.50
C GLU A 152 -4.44 -10.58 -19.50
N THR A 153 -3.30 -11.13 -19.09
CA THR A 153 -3.23 -12.16 -18.06
C THR A 153 -2.27 -11.68 -16.98
N LEU A 154 -2.72 -11.75 -15.72
CA LEU A 154 -1.93 -11.38 -14.56
C LEU A 154 -1.74 -12.58 -13.63
N PRO A 155 -0.52 -12.81 -13.13
CA PRO A 155 -0.29 -13.85 -12.14
C PRO A 155 -0.91 -13.42 -10.80
N ILE A 156 -1.73 -14.28 -10.22
CA ILE A 156 -2.19 -14.17 -8.83
C ILE A 156 -1.50 -15.27 -8.01
N THR A 157 -0.93 -14.88 -6.88
CA THR A 157 -0.30 -15.81 -5.94
C THR A 157 -1.11 -15.90 -4.65
N LEU A 158 -1.54 -17.10 -4.31
CA LEU A 158 -2.21 -17.42 -3.05
C LEU A 158 -1.22 -18.09 -2.11
N TRP A 159 -1.18 -17.60 -0.87
CA TRP A 159 -0.31 -18.13 0.18
C TRP A 159 -1.15 -18.88 1.21
N SER A 160 -0.73 -20.10 1.55
CA SER A 160 -1.28 -20.84 2.68
C SER A 160 -0.64 -20.39 4.00
N GLU A 161 -1.34 -20.61 5.13
CA GLU A 161 -0.81 -20.33 6.47
C GLU A 161 0.52 -21.08 6.76
N GLN A 162 0.78 -22.20 6.07
CA GLN A 162 2.02 -22.99 6.18
C GLN A 162 3.14 -22.49 5.26
N GLY A 163 2.97 -21.35 4.58
CA GLY A 163 3.99 -20.72 3.74
C GLY A 163 4.12 -21.30 2.34
N ARG A 164 3.27 -22.25 1.93
CA ARG A 164 3.20 -22.71 0.53
C ARG A 164 2.49 -21.67 -0.32
N ALA A 165 3.10 -21.30 -1.44
CA ALA A 165 2.50 -20.46 -2.47
C ALA A 165 1.98 -21.28 -3.65
N ILE A 166 0.86 -20.85 -4.22
CA ILE A 166 0.34 -21.31 -5.51
C ILE A 166 0.16 -20.08 -6.38
N THR A 167 0.83 -20.05 -7.52
CA THR A 167 0.66 -18.99 -8.52
C THR A 167 -0.17 -19.52 -9.67
N THR A 168 -1.18 -18.75 -10.08
CA THR A 168 -2.00 -19.04 -11.25
C THR A 168 -2.14 -17.78 -12.10
N ASP A 169 -2.18 -17.97 -13.40
CA ASP A 169 -2.43 -16.92 -14.37
C ASP A 169 -3.93 -16.63 -14.45
N CYS A 170 -4.32 -15.37 -14.27
CA CYS A 170 -5.71 -14.92 -14.31
C CYS A 170 -5.92 -13.97 -15.49
N SER A 171 -6.78 -14.36 -16.43
CA SER A 171 -7.16 -13.50 -17.54
C SER A 171 -8.09 -12.38 -17.09
N ILE A 172 -7.80 -11.16 -17.50
CA ILE A 172 -8.65 -9.99 -17.30
C ILE A 172 -9.79 -10.04 -18.32
N ARG A 173 -11.02 -10.06 -17.82
CA ARG A 173 -12.25 -10.17 -18.63
C ARG A 173 -13.21 -9.03 -18.31
N SER A 174 -14.15 -8.80 -19.22
CA SER A 174 -15.25 -7.87 -18.99
C SER A 174 -16.14 -8.39 -17.85
N ALA A 175 -16.66 -7.48 -17.01
CA ALA A 175 -17.62 -7.85 -15.98
C ALA A 175 -18.98 -8.32 -16.54
N ALA A 176 -19.22 -8.12 -17.85
CA ALA A 176 -20.47 -8.46 -18.53
C ALA A 176 -20.45 -9.82 -19.23
N GLY A 177 -19.38 -10.61 -19.05
CA GLY A 177 -19.11 -11.82 -19.85
C GLY A 177 -17.98 -11.60 -20.83
#